data_AF-A0AAN1XVQ9-F1
#
_entry.id   AF-A0AAN1XVQ9-F1
#
_cell.length_a   1.000
_cell.length_b   1.000
_cell.length_c   1.000
_cell.angle_alpha   90.00
_cell.angle_beta   90.00
_cell.angle_gamma   90.00
#
_symmetry.space_group_name_H-M   'P 1'
#
loop_
_entity.id
_entity.type
_entity.pdbx_description
1 polymer ?
#
loop_
_entity_poly.entity_id
_entity_poly.type
_entity_poly.pdbx_seq_one_letter_code
_entity_poly.pdbx_strand_id
1 'polypeptide(L)'
;MLTGFFGRASIAIEPVICGIVFSVLTVGIFAAPHLSPKWVPKDIIIVAPVFALGVLGCAVWALWVMAAPVRALFNTLRPVYIVDGYIRYRGRDAYSDEMCNGYVAVLTEDRSVACEWPTLGPVELPEFVRPALCEFTEYGGVHTIDGRSTGVLPARIPALGVGIHGRKEEIA
;
A
#
# COMPACT_ATOMS: atom_id res chain seq x y z
N MET A 1 16.72 2.66 0.03
CA MET A 1 16.07 1.41 0.50
C MET A 1 14.66 1.36 -0.03
N LEU A 2 14.28 0.28 -0.73
CA LEU A 2 12.88 0.04 -1.11
C LEU A 2 12.07 -0.21 0.17
N THR A 3 11.22 0.74 0.55
CA THR A 3 10.37 0.68 1.76
C THR A 3 8.89 0.62 1.35
N GLY A 4 8.03 0.15 2.26
CA GLY A 4 6.58 0.08 2.02
C GLY A 4 6.14 -1.11 1.14
N PHE A 5 5.23 -0.86 0.19
CA PHE A 5 4.62 -1.89 -0.68
C PHE A 5 5.67 -2.68 -1.45
N PHE A 6 6.63 -2.00 -2.10
CA PHE A 6 7.64 -2.66 -2.94
C PHE A 6 8.65 -3.48 -2.12
N GLY A 7 8.99 -3.06 -0.90
CA GLY A 7 9.86 -3.84 -0.01
C GLY A 7 9.19 -5.10 0.52
N ARG A 8 7.85 -5.09 0.71
CA ARG A 8 7.10 -6.30 1.08
C ARG A 8 6.75 -7.17 -0.13
N ALA A 9 6.51 -6.55 -1.28
CA ALA A 9 6.33 -7.25 -2.54
C ALA A 9 7.59 -8.03 -2.92
N SER A 10 8.80 -7.47 -2.69
CA SER A 10 10.04 -8.21 -2.93
C SER A 10 10.20 -9.44 -2.03
N ILE A 11 9.71 -9.39 -0.79
CA ILE A 11 9.68 -10.55 0.12
C ILE A 11 8.64 -11.59 -0.36
N ALA A 12 7.55 -11.14 -0.99
CA ALA A 12 6.53 -12.02 -1.56
C ALA A 12 6.96 -12.70 -2.87
N ILE A 13 8.03 -12.25 -3.55
CA ILE A 13 8.52 -12.89 -4.79
C ILE A 13 9.00 -14.32 -4.52
N GLU A 14 9.75 -14.53 -3.45
CA GLU A 14 10.31 -15.82 -3.09
C GLU A 14 9.24 -16.92 -2.93
N PRO A 15 8.18 -16.76 -2.11
CA PRO A 15 7.15 -17.77 -1.99
C PRO A 15 6.31 -17.92 -3.26
N VAL A 16 6.17 -16.88 -4.09
CA VAL A 16 5.49 -16.98 -5.38
C VAL A 16 6.28 -17.87 -6.34
N ILE A 17 7.60 -17.68 -6.45
CA ILE A 17 8.46 -18.52 -7.29
C ILE A 17 8.45 -19.97 -6.79
N CYS A 18 8.60 -20.19 -5.49
CA CYS A 18 8.50 -21.54 -4.90
C CYS A 18 7.13 -22.18 -5.18
N GLY A 19 6.04 -21.42 -5.05
CA GLY A 19 4.69 -21.88 -5.36
C GLY A 19 4.51 -22.26 -6.83
N ILE A 20 5.10 -21.50 -7.77
CA ILE A 20 5.09 -21.83 -9.21
C ILE A 20 5.83 -23.14 -9.45
N VAL A 21 7.03 -23.30 -8.89
CA VAL A 21 7.82 -24.54 -9.05
C VAL A 21 7.06 -25.75 -8.51
N PHE A 22 6.49 -25.65 -7.31
CA PHE A 22 5.67 -26.73 -6.75
C PHE A 22 4.40 -27.01 -7.55
N SER A 23 3.80 -25.99 -8.16
CA SER A 23 2.63 -26.14 -9.03
C SER A 23 2.99 -26.91 -10.30
N VAL A 24 4.09 -26.53 -10.95
CA VAL A 24 4.61 -27.22 -12.14
C VAL A 24 4.93 -28.68 -11.81
N LEU A 25 5.57 -28.94 -10.67
CA LEU A 25 5.87 -30.30 -10.21
C LEU A 25 4.60 -31.10 -9.92
N THR A 26 3.61 -30.51 -9.25
CA THR A 26 2.34 -31.17 -8.92
C THR A 26 1.59 -31.56 -10.20
N VAL A 27 1.45 -30.63 -11.16
CA VAL A 27 0.81 -30.87 -12.45
C VAL A 27 1.61 -31.87 -13.27
N GLY A 28 2.94 -31.74 -13.29
CA GLY A 28 3.84 -32.64 -14.00
C GLY A 28 3.73 -34.08 -13.50
N ILE A 29 3.74 -34.31 -12.19
CA ILE A 29 3.60 -35.64 -11.58
C ILE A 29 2.23 -36.24 -11.86
N PHE A 30 1.17 -35.43 -11.87
CA PHE A 30 -0.19 -35.88 -12.17
C PHE A 30 -0.39 -36.23 -13.66
N ALA A 31 0.19 -35.43 -14.56
CA ALA A 31 0.05 -35.59 -16.00
C ALA A 31 1.03 -36.62 -16.61
N ALA A 32 2.22 -36.78 -16.04
CA ALA A 32 3.29 -37.62 -16.59
C ALA A 32 2.89 -39.11 -16.80
N PRO A 33 2.14 -39.77 -15.89
CA PRO A 33 1.67 -41.14 -16.10
C PRO A 33 0.68 -41.29 -17.25
N HIS A 34 -0.04 -40.21 -17.59
CA HIS A 34 -1.00 -40.17 -18.70
C HIS A 34 -0.31 -39.86 -20.04
N LEU A 35 0.72 -39.00 -20.02
CA LEU A 35 1.46 -38.56 -21.20
C LEU A 35 2.59 -39.51 -21.61
N SER A 36 3.19 -40.25 -20.67
CA SER A 36 4.33 -41.13 -20.92
C SER A 36 4.29 -42.40 -20.05
N PRO A 37 3.26 -43.25 -20.23
CA PRO A 37 3.05 -44.44 -19.40
C PRO A 37 4.17 -45.50 -19.50
N LYS A 38 5.02 -45.45 -20.53
CA LYS A 38 6.17 -46.36 -20.69
C LYS A 38 7.37 -46.02 -19.81
N TRP A 39 7.51 -44.75 -19.40
CA TRP A 39 8.70 -44.24 -18.72
C TRP A 39 8.44 -43.86 -17.27
N VAL A 40 7.17 -43.61 -16.92
CA VAL A 40 6.79 -43.11 -15.59
C VAL A 40 5.81 -44.09 -14.93
N PRO A 41 6.17 -44.67 -13.77
CA PRO A 41 5.28 -45.57 -13.04
C PRO A 41 4.06 -44.80 -12.51
N LYS A 42 2.88 -45.42 -12.57
CA LYS A 42 1.61 -44.80 -12.12
C LYS A 42 1.61 -44.46 -10.63
N ASP A 43 2.41 -45.17 -9.83
CA ASP A 43 2.47 -44.99 -8.37
C ASP A 43 3.10 -43.65 -7.96
N ILE A 44 3.78 -42.95 -8.88
CA ILE A 44 4.36 -41.63 -8.61
C ILE A 44 3.29 -40.59 -8.23
N ILE A 45 2.03 -40.81 -8.65
CA ILE A 45 0.89 -39.94 -8.33
C ILE A 45 0.69 -39.82 -6.81
N ILE A 46 1.08 -40.84 -6.04
CA ILE A 46 0.96 -40.83 -4.56
C ILE A 46 1.79 -39.69 -3.94
N VAL A 47 2.83 -39.22 -4.61
CA VAL A 47 3.70 -38.12 -4.13
C VAL A 47 3.13 -36.74 -4.50
N ALA A 48 2.24 -36.65 -5.50
CA ALA A 48 1.68 -35.37 -5.95
C ALA A 48 0.98 -34.54 -4.84
N PRO A 49 0.22 -35.14 -3.90
CA PRO A 49 -0.39 -34.40 -2.79
C PRO A 49 0.63 -33.66 -1.90
N VAL A 50 1.86 -34.19 -1.74
CA VAL A 50 2.89 -33.54 -0.92
C VAL A 50 3.31 -32.21 -1.54
N PHE A 51 3.48 -32.17 -2.87
CA PHE A 51 3.79 -30.95 -3.60
C PHE A 51 2.59 -29.99 -3.63
N ALA A 52 1.36 -30.52 -3.72
CA ALA A 52 0.15 -29.70 -3.62
C ALA A 52 0.03 -28.98 -2.27
N LEU A 53 0.39 -29.64 -1.16
CA LEU A 53 0.47 -29.00 0.16
C LEU A 53 1.56 -27.91 0.20
N GLY A 54 2.68 -28.12 -0.49
CA GLY A 54 3.72 -27.10 -0.67
C GLY A 54 3.19 -25.85 -1.40
N VAL A 55 2.42 -26.02 -2.48
CA VAL A 55 1.75 -24.92 -3.18
C VAL A 55 0.83 -24.15 -2.24
N LEU A 56 0.00 -24.85 -1.47
CA LEU A 56 -0.91 -24.24 -0.50
C LEU A 56 -0.14 -23.44 0.56
N GLY A 57 0.95 -24.00 1.11
CA GLY A 57 1.80 -23.31 2.07
C GLY A 57 2.41 -22.03 1.50
N CYS A 58 2.98 -22.11 0.29
CA CYS A 58 3.53 -20.94 -0.41
C CYS A 58 2.44 -19.88 -0.69
N ALA A 59 1.25 -20.29 -1.11
CA ALA A 59 0.15 -19.38 -1.38
C ALA A 59 -0.33 -18.67 -0.11
N VAL A 60 -0.53 -19.41 1.00
CA VAL A 60 -0.91 -18.85 2.29
C VAL A 60 0.14 -17.87 2.78
N TRP A 61 1.43 -18.21 2.67
CA TRP A 61 2.52 -17.33 3.09
C TRP A 61 2.59 -16.05 2.24
N ALA A 62 2.49 -16.17 0.91
CA ALA A 62 2.47 -15.02 0.01
C ALA A 62 1.28 -14.08 0.33
N LEU A 63 0.08 -14.65 0.55
CA LEU A 63 -1.10 -13.89 0.95
C LEU A 63 -0.90 -13.20 2.30
N TRP A 64 -0.29 -13.89 3.28
CA TRP A 64 0.00 -13.33 4.59
C TRP A 64 0.95 -12.13 4.52
N VAL A 65 2.06 -12.26 3.78
CA VAL A 65 3.04 -11.19 3.59
C VAL A 65 2.40 -9.99 2.88
N MET A 66 1.48 -10.24 1.94
CA MET A 66 0.78 -9.20 1.19
C MET A 66 -0.42 -8.60 1.93
N ALA A 67 -0.96 -9.24 2.98
CA ALA A 67 -2.15 -8.77 3.67
C ALA A 67 -2.00 -7.36 4.26
N ALA A 68 -0.87 -7.09 4.94
CA ALA A 68 -0.59 -5.80 5.53
C ALA A 68 -0.42 -4.66 4.50
N PRO A 69 0.41 -4.79 3.44
CA PRO A 69 0.53 -3.75 2.42
C PRO A 69 -0.76 -3.57 1.62
N VAL A 70 -1.53 -4.64 1.36
CA VAL A 70 -2.85 -4.53 0.70
C VAL A 70 -3.84 -3.76 1.56
N ARG A 71 -3.92 -4.01 2.87
CA ARG A 71 -4.74 -3.21 3.80
C ARG A 71 -4.33 -1.75 3.81
N ALA A 72 -3.03 -1.46 3.83
CA ALA A 72 -2.51 -0.09 3.79
C ALA A 72 -2.84 0.62 2.46
N LEU A 73 -2.76 -0.09 1.33
CA LEU A 73 -3.19 0.43 0.03
C LEU A 73 -4.69 0.71 0.04
N PHE A 74 -5.51 -0.19 0.59
CA PHE A 74 -6.94 0.05 0.75
C PHE A 74 -7.21 1.28 1.61
N ASN A 75 -6.50 1.47 2.72
CA ASN A 75 -6.64 2.66 3.58
C ASN A 75 -6.22 3.98 2.88
N THR A 76 -5.33 3.90 1.89
CA THR A 76 -4.91 5.05 1.07
C THR A 76 -5.96 5.39 0.01
N LEU A 77 -6.71 4.39 -0.47
CA LEU A 77 -7.73 4.57 -1.52
C LEU A 77 -9.15 4.72 -0.97
N ARG A 78 -9.40 4.31 0.28
CA ARG A 78 -10.69 4.35 0.99
C ARG A 78 -10.46 4.36 2.51
N PRO A 79 -11.28 5.04 3.32
CA PRO A 79 -12.47 5.82 2.96
C PRO A 79 -12.12 7.20 2.38
N VAL A 80 -12.85 7.59 1.33
CA VAL A 80 -12.80 8.97 0.79
C VAL A 80 -13.80 9.79 1.59
N TYR A 81 -13.30 10.80 2.28
CA TYR A 81 -14.11 11.77 3.00
C TYR A 81 -14.37 12.97 2.11
N ILE A 82 -15.60 13.47 2.16
CA ILE A 82 -16.02 14.70 1.49
C ILE A 82 -16.36 15.69 2.59
N VAL A 83 -15.66 16.82 2.61
CA VAL A 83 -15.88 17.88 3.58
C VAL A 83 -16.19 19.16 2.83
N ASP A 84 -17.34 19.75 3.13
CA ASP A 84 -17.66 21.12 2.79
C ASP A 84 -17.16 22.01 3.93
N GLY A 85 -16.04 22.69 3.70
CA GLY A 85 -15.33 23.41 4.76
C GLY A 85 -14.27 24.32 4.18
N TYR A 86 -13.04 24.21 4.70
CA TYR A 86 -11.93 25.05 4.27
C TYR A 86 -10.70 24.22 3.95
N ILE A 87 -9.88 24.73 3.03
CA ILE A 87 -8.50 24.27 2.88
C ILE A 87 -7.55 25.34 3.41
N ARG A 88 -6.54 24.89 4.15
CA ARG A 88 -5.47 25.72 4.70
C ARG A 88 -4.12 25.26 4.18
N TYR A 89 -3.35 26.20 3.67
CA TYR A 89 -1.92 26.07 3.42
C TYR A 89 -1.16 26.81 4.52
N ARG A 90 -0.11 26.20 5.05
CA ARG A 90 0.83 26.86 5.97
C ARG A 90 2.27 26.57 5.56
N GLY A 91 3.14 27.53 5.86
CA GLY A 91 4.58 27.41 5.65
C GLY A 91 5.21 26.36 6.57
N ARG A 92 6.54 26.27 6.50
CA ARG A 92 7.30 25.30 7.27
C ARG A 92 7.33 25.69 8.76
N ASP A 93 7.34 24.70 9.64
CA ASP A 93 7.55 24.91 11.08
C ASP A 93 8.90 24.34 11.55
N ALA A 94 9.22 24.54 12.83
CA ALA A 94 10.47 24.07 13.42
C ALA A 94 10.60 22.53 13.46
N TYR A 95 9.49 21.79 13.27
CA TYR A 95 9.43 20.33 13.31
C TYR A 95 9.39 19.69 11.93
N SER A 96 9.43 20.51 10.88
CA SER A 96 9.33 20.04 9.51
C SER A 96 10.63 19.40 9.03
N ASP A 97 10.50 18.33 8.26
CA ASP A 97 11.62 17.64 7.60
C ASP A 97 12.34 18.59 6.60
N GLU A 98 13.62 18.34 6.31
CA GLU A 98 14.45 19.21 5.45
C GLU A 98 13.85 19.40 4.05
N MET A 99 13.18 18.37 3.55
CA MET A 99 12.53 18.35 2.23
C MET A 99 11.11 18.91 2.23
N CYS A 100 10.54 19.20 3.40
CA CYS A 100 9.17 19.68 3.53
C CYS A 100 9.09 21.19 3.25
N ASN A 101 8.16 21.59 2.39
CA ASN A 101 7.96 23.00 2.01
C ASN A 101 6.71 23.64 2.66
N GLY A 102 6.05 22.93 3.57
CA GLY A 102 4.85 23.38 4.26
C GLY A 102 3.83 22.27 4.44
N TYR A 103 2.62 22.66 4.81
CA TYR A 103 1.52 21.74 5.09
C TYR A 103 0.23 22.18 4.43
N VAL A 104 -0.58 21.18 4.08
CA VAL A 104 -1.95 21.36 3.61
C VAL A 104 -2.89 20.67 4.59
N ALA A 105 -3.89 21.40 5.06
CA ALA A 105 -4.92 20.88 5.95
C ALA A 105 -6.31 21.06 5.35
N VAL A 106 -7.16 20.04 5.52
CA VAL A 106 -8.61 20.18 5.34
C VAL A 106 -9.20 20.50 6.70
N LEU A 107 -10.01 21.55 6.75
CA LEU A 107 -10.71 22.00 7.93
C LEU A 107 -12.22 21.78 7.76
N THR A 108 -12.90 21.45 8.84
CA THR A 108 -14.36 21.39 8.93
C THR A 108 -14.97 22.80 8.92
N GLU A 109 -16.30 22.89 8.89
CA GLU A 109 -17.06 24.16 8.89
C GLU A 109 -16.71 25.06 10.10
N ASP A 110 -16.50 24.47 11.28
CA ASP A 110 -16.07 25.16 12.51
C ASP A 110 -14.57 25.51 12.54
N ARG A 111 -13.86 25.29 11.43
CA ARG A 111 -12.41 25.47 11.27
C ARG A 111 -11.54 24.54 12.12
N SER A 112 -12.10 23.45 12.64
CA SER A 112 -11.29 22.38 13.25
C SER A 112 -10.50 21.63 12.17
N VAL A 113 -9.31 21.11 12.51
CA VAL A 113 -8.47 20.36 11.54
C VAL A 113 -9.03 18.95 11.41
N ALA A 114 -9.54 18.61 10.23
CA ALA A 114 -9.97 17.25 9.92
C ALA A 114 -8.75 16.35 9.67
N CYS A 115 -7.83 16.82 8.83
CA CYS A 115 -6.55 16.17 8.53
C CYS A 115 -5.54 17.20 8.01
N GLU A 116 -4.25 16.91 8.21
CA GLU A 116 -3.15 17.74 7.73
C GLU A 116 -2.01 16.87 7.20
N TRP A 117 -1.41 17.29 6.07
CA TRP A 117 -0.35 16.57 5.40
C TRP A 117 0.84 17.49 5.11
N PRO A 118 2.08 17.02 5.32
CA PRO A 118 3.27 17.72 4.84
C PRO A 118 3.33 17.63 3.31
N THR A 119 3.79 18.68 2.65
CA THR A 119 4.03 18.71 1.21
C THR A 119 5.52 18.75 0.88
N LEU A 120 5.85 18.41 -0.37
CA LEU A 120 7.19 18.54 -0.93
C LEU A 120 7.18 19.56 -2.06
N GLY A 121 8.24 20.36 -2.12
CA GLY A 121 8.43 21.28 -3.22
C GLY A 121 9.63 22.20 -3.00
N PRO A 122 10.12 22.86 -4.06
CA PRO A 122 11.24 23.79 -3.96
C PRO A 122 10.84 25.16 -3.40
N VAL A 123 9.54 25.46 -3.35
CA VAL A 123 9.00 26.76 -2.93
C VAL A 123 8.15 26.56 -1.69
N GLU A 124 8.36 27.39 -0.68
CA GLU A 124 7.56 27.38 0.53
C GLU A 124 6.08 27.69 0.22
N LEU A 125 5.18 26.92 0.82
CA LEU A 125 3.75 27.13 0.65
C LEU A 125 3.33 28.47 1.27
N PRO A 126 2.56 29.30 0.56
CA PRO A 126 2.03 30.53 1.13
C PRO A 126 1.02 30.20 2.23
N GLU A 127 0.99 31.03 3.28
CA GLU A 127 -0.10 30.97 4.25
C GLU A 127 -1.38 31.43 3.58
N PHE A 128 -2.34 30.52 3.45
CA PHE A 128 -3.56 30.78 2.73
C PHE A 128 -4.69 29.89 3.23
N VAL A 129 -5.88 30.48 3.43
CA VAL A 129 -7.08 29.74 3.80
C VAL A 129 -8.21 30.16 2.87
N ARG A 130 -8.93 29.19 2.31
CA ARG A 130 -10.14 29.46 1.53
C ARG A 130 -11.21 28.40 1.74
N PRO A 131 -12.51 28.77 1.58
CA PRO A 131 -13.57 27.79 1.52
C PRO A 131 -13.38 26.87 0.32
N ALA A 132 -13.73 25.60 0.49
CA ALA A 132 -13.47 24.55 -0.47
C ALA A 132 -14.30 23.30 -0.17
N LEU A 133 -14.92 22.71 -1.19
CA LEU A 133 -15.41 21.34 -1.12
C LEU A 133 -14.23 20.40 -1.38
N CYS A 134 -13.78 19.69 -0.35
CA CYS A 134 -12.59 18.86 -0.39
C CYS A 134 -12.95 17.38 -0.37
N GLU A 135 -12.39 16.60 -1.29
CA GLU A 135 -12.36 15.14 -1.20
C GLU A 135 -10.97 14.69 -0.81
N PHE A 136 -10.85 13.93 0.28
CA PHE A 136 -9.56 13.52 0.81
C PHE A 136 -9.60 12.13 1.45
N THR A 137 -8.42 11.58 1.70
CA THR A 137 -8.23 10.36 2.50
C THR A 137 -7.13 10.64 3.51
N GLU A 138 -7.26 10.12 4.73
CA GLU A 138 -6.31 10.35 5.81
C GLU A 138 -4.85 10.01 5.42
N TYR A 139 -4.65 8.97 4.62
CA TYR A 139 -3.32 8.53 4.20
C TYR A 139 -2.92 8.96 2.78
N GLY A 140 -3.89 9.27 1.91
CA GLY A 140 -3.65 9.63 0.51
C GLY A 140 -3.64 11.13 0.23
N GLY A 141 -3.99 11.98 1.21
CA GLY A 141 -4.04 13.43 1.02
C GLY A 141 -5.34 13.90 0.36
N VAL A 142 -5.28 15.08 -0.24
CA VAL A 142 -6.41 15.74 -0.90
C VAL A 142 -6.47 15.33 -2.37
N HIS A 143 -7.56 14.67 -2.75
CA HIS A 143 -7.79 14.16 -4.10
C HIS A 143 -8.35 15.25 -5.02
N THR A 144 -9.38 15.95 -4.54
CA THR A 144 -10.05 17.02 -5.28
C THR A 144 -10.40 18.20 -4.39
N ILE A 145 -10.41 19.39 -4.99
CA ILE A 145 -10.93 20.61 -4.41
C ILE A 145 -11.88 21.26 -5.41
N ASP A 146 -13.11 21.54 -4.99
CA ASP A 146 -14.17 22.11 -5.83
C ASP A 146 -14.36 21.33 -7.15
N GLY A 147 -14.28 20.00 -7.06
CA GLY A 147 -14.39 19.08 -8.20
C GLY A 147 -13.16 19.04 -9.12
N ARG A 148 -12.07 19.76 -8.80
CA ARG A 148 -10.81 19.72 -9.55
C ARG A 148 -9.79 18.86 -8.83
N SER A 149 -9.16 17.92 -9.53
CA SER A 149 -8.08 17.13 -8.95
C SER A 149 -6.86 17.99 -8.67
N THR A 150 -6.28 17.84 -7.49
CA THR A 150 -5.20 18.72 -7.00
C THR A 150 -3.86 18.02 -6.86
N GLY A 151 -3.84 16.68 -6.87
CA GLY A 151 -2.59 15.91 -6.77
C GLY A 151 -1.80 16.19 -5.49
N VAL A 152 -2.42 16.73 -4.45
CA VAL A 152 -1.76 17.04 -3.17
C VAL A 152 -1.60 15.74 -2.40
N LEU A 153 -0.47 15.08 -2.64
CA LEU A 153 -0.05 13.86 -1.98
C LEU A 153 0.86 14.21 -0.79
N PRO A 154 0.68 13.60 0.40
CA PRO A 154 1.64 13.70 1.50
C PRO A 154 3.09 13.44 1.07
N ALA A 155 4.02 14.14 1.73
CA ALA A 155 5.44 14.13 1.42
C ALA A 155 6.09 12.72 1.40
N ARG A 156 5.49 11.74 2.07
CA ARG A 156 5.90 10.35 2.02
C ARG A 156 4.71 9.45 1.70
N ILE A 157 4.24 9.51 0.46
CA ILE A 157 3.54 8.38 -0.14
C ILE A 157 4.60 7.53 -0.84
N PRO A 158 4.98 6.35 -0.31
CA PRO A 158 5.69 5.36 -1.13
C PRO A 158 4.90 5.16 -2.41
N ALA A 159 5.56 4.98 -3.56
CA ALA A 159 4.95 5.02 -4.91
C ALA A 159 3.59 4.31 -5.09
N LEU A 160 3.25 3.35 -4.21
CA LEU A 160 1.90 2.91 -3.85
C LEU A 160 1.81 2.91 -2.32
N GLY A 161 1.02 3.81 -1.71
CA GLY A 161 1.14 4.23 -0.31
C GLY A 161 1.29 3.12 0.73
N VAL A 162 2.43 3.08 1.44
CA VAL A 162 2.62 2.32 2.69
C VAL A 162 3.72 2.96 3.56
N GLY A 163 3.41 4.07 4.22
CA GLY A 163 4.12 4.45 5.44
C GLY A 163 3.48 3.71 6.60
N ILE A 164 4.04 2.56 7.00
CA ILE A 164 3.74 2.07 8.36
C ILE A 164 4.52 3.02 9.25
N HIS A 165 3.82 4.00 9.80
CA HIS A 165 4.36 4.76 10.91
C HIS A 165 4.71 3.71 11.98
N GLY A 166 6.01 3.52 12.18
CA GLY A 166 6.50 2.71 13.27
C GLY A 166 5.91 3.29 14.54
N ARG A 167 5.18 2.45 15.27
CA ARG A 167 5.05 2.45 16.73
C ARG A 167 4.74 3.81 17.36
N LYS A 168 3.54 3.91 17.95
CA LYS A 168 3.28 4.74 19.14
C LYS A 168 4.53 4.75 20.05
N GLU A 169 5.30 5.82 20.03
CA GLU A 169 5.95 6.35 21.23
C GLU A 169 4.96 7.39 21.74
N GLU A 170 4.06 6.93 22.60
CA GLU A 170 4.03 7.37 23.99
C GLU A 170 3.77 8.87 24.10
N ILE A 171 2.48 9.18 24.18
CA ILE A 171 2.00 10.29 25.00
C ILE A 171 2.54 10.01 26.41
N ALA A 172 3.58 10.76 26.79
CA ALA A 172 3.95 11.09 28.16
C ALA A 172 4.57 12.48 28.17
#